data_AF-B0ERH5-F1
#
_entry.id   AF-B0ERH5-F1
#
_cell.length_a   1.000
_cell.length_b   1.000
_cell.length_c   1.000
_cell.angle_alpha   90.00
_cell.angle_beta   90.00
_cell.angle_gamma   90.00
#
_symmetry.space_group_name_H-M   'P 1'
#
loop_
_entity.id
_entity.type
_entity.pdbx_description
1 polymer ?
#
loop_
_entity_poly.entity_id
_entity_poly.type
_entity_poly.pdbx_seq_one_letter_code
_entity_poly.pdbx_strand_id
1 'polypeptide(L)'
;MACELKEFLVKNDMYPMGDQVEKKRKAISKMTEYIQQWGKKIYIESAGVADDTDVRAATIYVYGSYRLNVYGNNSDIDACIVSNSTITRDDFYDGLYAELLNNPDVKELKQIPSKRSPHLSMIYLNIEFDLNFSRTAYTSLPDNLDILNENILKNMDELDTRAINGVRNTDIIDAFVPNHSEEAFRVMVRTIKLWTKKRGIYGYVYCFLNGISIEILVAQVISENYQLDNVRLLEKFFQVYSSWDWLRAPVMLGTNDDFNDKKKEGVIQILTPASPSENAAFSITKFSLELIKRELKRGQEIVHEFSSEGVNDWAKLFKPRHLFCGYYIFIEFIVTSSSLEGLTTTIGKFESGLVNLMKGLSEIEEIVEANVIPNGFLDEENEKYFYYVGMNVKRDCPVDISTPLNSFLSIVNSGKDLIVDASIKKRSEIPTKFAHSVKKSINKSQEVKETSSQVPSSVTETFDIPTKPSIEQQLKAKEENSIPIEEKKEQLKKEMKQEANTIVKNSSTDDDFMKRFTRKN
;
A
#
# COMPACT_ATOMS: atom_id res chain seq x y z
N MET A 1 -25.65 -8.62 12.31
CA MET A 1 -25.12 -8.45 10.93
C MET A 1 -23.76 -7.75 10.88
N ALA A 2 -23.65 -6.42 11.03
CA ALA A 2 -22.33 -5.76 11.00
C ALA A 2 -21.38 -6.22 12.13
N CYS A 3 -21.93 -6.49 13.32
CA CYS A 3 -21.19 -7.07 14.45
C CYS A 3 -20.63 -8.47 14.14
N GLU A 4 -21.40 -9.33 13.47
CA GLU A 4 -20.97 -10.70 13.10
C GLU A 4 -19.79 -10.67 12.12
N LEU A 5 -19.80 -9.77 11.13
CA LEU A 5 -18.68 -9.61 10.21
C LEU A 5 -17.42 -9.16 10.95
N LYS A 6 -17.54 -8.18 11.84
CA LYS A 6 -16.40 -7.70 12.64
C LYS A 6 -15.82 -8.81 13.52
N GLU A 7 -16.67 -9.58 14.19
CA GLU A 7 -16.23 -10.74 14.97
C GLU A 7 -15.52 -11.80 14.11
N PHE A 8 -16.03 -12.06 12.90
CA PHE A 8 -15.41 -12.99 11.95
C PHE A 8 -14.01 -12.51 11.53
N LEU A 9 -13.87 -11.21 11.27
CA LEU A 9 -12.60 -10.57 10.92
C LEU A 9 -11.60 -10.64 12.09
N VAL A 10 -12.05 -10.39 13.32
CA VAL A 10 -11.21 -10.52 14.53
C VAL A 10 -10.70 -11.96 14.68
N LYS A 11 -11.58 -12.96 14.52
CA LYS A 11 -11.21 -14.40 14.57
C LYS A 11 -10.24 -14.83 13.45
N ASN A 12 -10.03 -14.01 12.43
CA ASN A 12 -9.10 -14.27 11.32
C ASN A 12 -7.93 -13.28 11.29
N ASP A 13 -7.55 -12.71 12.44
CA ASP A 13 -6.35 -11.87 12.64
C ASP A 13 -6.33 -10.57 11.82
N MET A 14 -7.50 -10.09 11.38
CA MET A 14 -7.63 -8.87 10.59
C MET A 14 -7.65 -7.59 11.43
N TYR A 15 -7.65 -7.71 12.76
CA TYR A 15 -7.52 -6.60 13.70
C TYR A 15 -6.29 -6.82 14.58
N PRO A 16 -5.61 -5.74 15.03
CA PRO A 16 -4.57 -5.85 16.04
C PRO A 16 -5.16 -6.37 17.36
N MET A 17 -4.42 -7.23 18.07
CA MET A 17 -4.81 -7.80 19.36
C MET A 17 -3.85 -7.38 20.48
N GLY A 18 -4.32 -7.44 21.73
CA GLY A 18 -3.48 -7.20 22.91
C GLY A 18 -2.84 -5.81 22.94
N ASP A 19 -1.55 -5.78 23.25
CA ASP A 19 -0.74 -4.56 23.36
C ASP A 19 -0.06 -4.14 22.04
N GLN A 20 -0.40 -4.77 20.91
CA GLN A 20 0.22 -4.50 19.60
C GLN A 20 0.08 -3.05 19.15
N VAL A 21 -1.07 -2.43 19.41
CA VAL A 21 -1.32 -1.02 19.09
C VAL A 21 -0.29 -0.12 19.80
N GLU A 22 -0.11 -0.34 21.10
CA GLU A 22 0.81 0.45 21.92
C GLU A 22 2.28 0.17 21.58
N LYS A 23 2.63 -1.10 21.32
CA LYS A 23 3.97 -1.49 20.86
C LYS A 23 4.34 -0.81 19.53
N LYS A 24 3.45 -0.84 18.54
CA LYS A 24 3.66 -0.17 17.25
C LYS A 24 3.79 1.34 17.42
N ARG A 25 2.92 1.97 18.21
CA ARG A 25 2.99 3.41 18.50
C ARG A 25 4.32 3.80 19.14
N LYS A 26 4.78 3.03 20.14
CA LYS A 26 6.07 3.25 20.81
C LYS A 26 7.25 3.07 19.84
N ALA A 27 7.21 2.04 19.00
CA ALA A 27 8.26 1.80 18.01
C ALA A 27 8.35 2.93 16.98
N ILE A 28 7.22 3.41 16.47
CA ILE A 28 7.18 4.54 15.53
C ILE A 28 7.73 5.82 16.18
N SER A 29 7.35 6.12 17.42
CA SER A 29 7.86 7.32 18.14
C SER A 29 9.37 7.27 18.27
N LYS A 30 9.91 6.16 18.80
CA LYS A 30 11.35 6.01 18.99
C LYS A 30 12.14 6.01 17.68
N MET A 31 11.63 5.36 16.64
CA MET A 31 12.27 5.39 15.32
C MET A 31 12.24 6.80 14.72
N THR A 32 11.14 7.54 14.89
CA THR A 32 11.04 8.94 14.46
C THR A 32 12.10 9.81 15.15
N GLU A 33 12.23 9.70 16.47
CA GLU A 33 13.24 10.41 17.25
C GLU A 33 14.67 10.05 16.80
N TYR A 34 14.93 8.76 16.60
CA TYR A 34 16.21 8.26 16.11
C TYR A 34 16.58 8.87 14.74
N ILE A 35 15.65 8.85 13.78
CA ILE A 35 15.87 9.41 12.44
C ILE A 35 16.04 10.93 12.46
N GLN A 36 15.32 11.64 13.33
CA GLN A 36 15.51 13.08 13.49
C GLN A 36 16.91 13.42 14.01
N GLN A 37 17.41 12.66 14.99
CA GLN A 37 18.77 12.82 15.53
C GLN A 37 19.83 12.46 14.49
N TRP A 38 19.67 11.34 13.81
CA TRP A 38 20.54 10.92 12.71
C TRP A 38 20.60 11.97 11.60
N GLY A 39 19.44 12.48 11.14
CA GLY A 39 19.41 13.51 10.11
C GLY A 39 20.08 14.80 10.55
N LYS A 40 19.86 15.25 11.79
CA LYS A 40 20.53 16.43 12.35
C LYS A 40 22.05 16.24 12.40
N LYS A 41 22.54 15.06 12.81
CA LYS A 41 23.97 14.73 12.81
C LYS A 41 24.59 14.86 11.42
N ILE A 42 23.99 14.22 10.40
CA ILE A 42 24.48 14.29 9.01
C ILE A 42 24.50 15.74 8.50
N TYR A 43 23.47 16.53 8.83
CA TYR A 43 23.42 17.94 8.45
C TYR A 43 24.57 18.75 9.08
N ILE A 44 24.82 18.58 10.39
CA ILE A 44 25.90 19.29 11.10
C ILE A 44 27.26 18.97 10.49
N GLU A 45 27.55 17.69 10.27
CA GLU A 45 28.82 17.21 9.71
C GLU A 45 29.04 17.74 8.27
N SER A 46 28.00 17.75 7.46
CA SER A 46 28.06 18.21 6.06
C SER A 46 28.13 19.73 5.93
N ALA A 47 27.38 20.47 6.76
CA ALA A 47 27.30 21.93 6.69
C ALA A 47 28.39 22.65 7.51
N GLY A 48 29.07 21.95 8.42
CA GLY A 48 30.10 22.54 9.29
C GLY A 48 29.55 23.56 10.29
N VAL A 49 28.32 23.35 10.76
CA VAL A 49 27.64 24.22 11.72
C VAL A 49 27.82 23.73 13.17
N ALA A 50 27.36 24.52 14.15
CA ALA A 50 27.48 24.14 15.56
C ALA A 50 26.46 23.04 15.95
N ASP A 51 26.82 22.20 16.91
CA ASP A 51 26.01 21.05 17.37
C ASP A 51 24.62 21.45 17.92
N ASP A 52 24.51 22.68 18.43
CA ASP A 52 23.28 23.26 18.98
C ASP A 52 22.35 23.83 17.90
N THR A 53 22.72 23.74 16.62
CA THR A 53 21.91 24.23 15.49
C THR A 53 20.53 23.56 15.49
N ASP A 54 19.48 24.37 15.52
CA ASP A 54 18.10 23.90 15.43
C ASP A 54 17.73 23.65 13.95
N VAL A 55 17.71 22.38 13.56
CA VAL A 55 17.46 21.96 12.18
C VAL A 55 16.67 20.67 12.15
N ARG A 56 15.62 20.65 11.33
CA ARG A 56 14.86 19.45 11.00
C ARG A 56 15.33 18.93 9.65
N ALA A 57 16.35 18.09 9.65
CA ALA A 57 16.96 17.57 8.43
C ALA A 57 16.28 16.29 7.91
N ALA A 58 15.70 15.47 8.78
CA ALA A 58 14.96 14.27 8.40
C ALA A 58 13.79 14.00 9.37
N THR A 59 12.78 13.29 8.89
CA THR A 59 11.65 12.82 9.71
C THR A 59 11.00 11.60 9.05
N ILE A 60 10.19 10.83 9.77
CA ILE A 60 9.47 9.68 9.23
C ILE A 60 8.00 10.02 9.01
N TYR A 61 7.46 9.58 7.88
CA TYR A 61 6.03 9.47 7.62
C TYR A 61 5.65 7.98 7.49
N VAL A 62 4.75 7.53 8.36
CA VAL A 62 4.16 6.19 8.27
C VAL A 62 2.99 6.21 7.30
N TYR A 63 2.89 5.22 6.43
CA TYR A 63 1.87 5.12 5.40
C TYR A 63 1.27 3.72 5.31
N GLY A 64 0.51 3.45 4.24
CA GLY A 64 -0.07 2.14 3.97
C GLY A 64 -1.08 1.69 5.01
N SER A 65 -1.11 0.38 5.27
CA SER A 65 -2.20 -0.24 6.03
C SER A 65 -2.26 0.21 7.50
N TYR A 66 -1.12 0.59 8.09
CA TYR A 66 -1.08 1.14 9.44
C TYR A 66 -1.73 2.52 9.48
N ARG A 67 -1.33 3.41 8.58
CA ARG A 67 -1.83 4.79 8.50
C ARG A 67 -3.33 4.85 8.21
N LEU A 68 -3.84 3.98 7.34
CA LEU A 68 -5.28 3.84 7.06
C LEU A 68 -6.06 3.11 8.18
N ASN A 69 -5.38 2.63 9.21
CA ASN A 69 -5.96 1.83 10.30
C ASN A 69 -6.72 0.58 9.80
N VAL A 70 -6.16 -0.09 8.78
CA VAL A 70 -6.65 -1.34 8.16
C VAL A 70 -5.66 -2.50 8.32
N TYR A 71 -4.63 -2.31 9.13
CA TYR A 71 -3.65 -3.32 9.50
C TYR A 71 -4.24 -4.41 10.41
N GLY A 72 -3.64 -5.60 10.34
CA GLY A 72 -3.96 -6.75 11.19
C GLY A 72 -2.88 -6.98 12.25
N ASN A 73 -2.99 -8.09 12.98
CA ASN A 73 -2.08 -8.38 14.11
C ASN A 73 -0.61 -8.49 13.70
N ASN A 74 -0.34 -9.08 12.54
CA ASN A 74 1.00 -9.38 12.04
C ASN A 74 1.37 -8.48 10.84
N SER A 75 0.76 -7.29 10.73
CA SER A 75 1.15 -6.33 9.70
C SER A 75 2.48 -5.69 10.07
N ASP A 76 3.28 -5.39 9.06
CA ASP A 76 4.45 -4.51 9.06
C ASP A 76 4.09 -3.04 9.33
N ILE A 77 5.11 -2.20 9.44
CA ILE A 77 5.01 -0.74 9.39
C ILE A 77 5.77 -0.24 8.17
N ASP A 78 5.02 0.26 7.19
CA ASP A 78 5.55 1.00 6.06
C ASP A 78 5.88 2.43 6.46
N ALA A 79 7.14 2.83 6.32
CA ALA A 79 7.61 4.17 6.69
C ALA A 79 8.48 4.77 5.58
N CYS A 80 8.42 6.09 5.40
CA CYS A 80 9.27 6.83 4.49
C CYS A 80 10.01 7.91 5.27
N ILE A 81 11.34 7.87 5.24
CA ILE A 81 12.18 8.99 5.65
C ILE A 81 12.05 10.07 4.60
N VAL A 82 11.56 11.23 5.00
CA VAL A 82 11.58 12.46 4.20
C VAL A 82 12.72 13.32 4.72
N SER A 83 13.72 13.58 3.89
CA SER A 83 14.88 14.38 4.24
C SER A 83 14.95 15.71 3.47
N ASN A 84 15.72 16.64 4.01
CA ASN A 84 16.18 17.82 3.29
C ASN A 84 17.22 17.45 2.22
N SER A 85 17.70 18.44 1.47
CA SER A 85 18.59 18.24 0.32
C SER A 85 19.99 17.75 0.69
N THR A 86 20.40 17.88 1.96
CA THR A 86 21.76 17.56 2.42
C THR A 86 21.99 16.05 2.54
N ILE A 87 20.97 15.31 2.96
CA ILE A 87 21.09 13.87 3.22
C ILE A 87 20.92 13.12 1.90
N THR A 88 21.91 12.31 1.53
CA THR A 88 21.93 11.53 0.30
C THR A 88 21.38 10.13 0.50
N ARG A 89 21.15 9.44 -0.62
CA ARG A 89 20.74 8.04 -0.63
C ARG A 89 21.86 7.11 -0.09
N ASP A 90 23.12 7.47 -0.28
CA ASP A 90 24.26 6.70 0.25
C ASP A 90 24.34 6.85 1.77
N ASP A 91 24.05 8.05 2.31
CA ASP A 91 23.91 8.24 3.77
C ASP A 91 22.84 7.32 4.35
N PHE A 92 21.75 7.09 3.61
CA PHE A 92 20.68 6.17 4.02
C PHE A 92 21.08 4.70 3.87
N TYR A 93 21.61 4.27 2.71
CA TYR A 93 21.90 2.85 2.47
C TYR A 93 23.13 2.37 3.22
N ASP A 94 24.18 3.18 3.32
CA ASP A 94 25.44 2.75 3.91
C ASP A 94 25.57 3.30 5.33
N GLY A 95 25.35 4.60 5.51
CA GLY A 95 25.49 5.28 6.80
C GLY A 95 24.48 4.80 7.84
N LEU A 96 23.18 5.05 7.59
CA LEU A 96 22.11 4.66 8.51
C LEU A 96 22.05 3.15 8.71
N TYR A 97 22.29 2.36 7.65
CA TYR A 97 22.36 0.90 7.78
C TYR A 97 23.45 0.46 8.77
N ALA A 98 24.66 1.02 8.67
CA ALA A 98 25.75 0.72 9.59
C ALA A 98 25.43 1.15 11.04
N GLU A 99 24.75 2.29 11.22
CA GLU A 99 24.32 2.71 12.56
C GLU A 99 23.22 1.79 13.13
N LEU A 100 22.21 1.45 12.33
CA LEU A 100 21.12 0.55 12.74
C LEU A 100 21.62 -0.87 13.03
N LEU A 101 22.65 -1.35 12.33
CA LEU A 101 23.26 -2.65 12.60
C LEU A 101 23.87 -2.73 14.01
N ASN A 102 24.32 -1.59 14.55
CA ASN A 102 24.85 -1.49 15.91
C ASN A 102 23.79 -1.18 16.96
N ASN A 103 22.53 -0.96 16.56
CA ASN A 103 21.44 -0.65 17.48
C ASN A 103 20.88 -1.95 18.10
N PRO A 104 20.90 -2.10 19.45
CA PRO A 104 20.46 -3.33 20.11
C PRO A 104 18.96 -3.63 19.97
N ASP A 105 18.15 -2.62 19.63
CA ASP A 105 16.71 -2.76 19.40
C ASP A 105 16.36 -3.25 17.97
N VAL A 106 17.36 -3.33 17.08
CA VAL A 106 17.21 -3.75 15.67
C VAL A 106 17.65 -5.21 15.50
N LYS A 107 16.85 -5.99 14.78
CA LYS A 107 17.13 -7.38 14.40
C LYS A 107 16.80 -7.58 12.93
N GLU A 108 17.41 -8.60 12.31
CA GLU A 108 17.11 -9.03 10.93
C GLU A 108 17.15 -7.89 9.88
N LEU A 109 18.01 -6.87 10.11
CA LEU A 109 18.17 -5.73 9.21
C LEU A 109 18.73 -6.19 7.85
N LYS A 110 18.06 -5.79 6.78
CA LYS A 110 18.41 -6.13 5.39
C LYS A 110 18.22 -4.92 4.49
N GLN A 111 19.14 -4.75 3.55
CA GLN A 111 18.90 -3.89 2.38
C GLN A 111 18.11 -4.69 1.35
N ILE A 112 16.97 -4.15 0.91
CA ILE A 112 16.15 -4.76 -0.14
C ILE A 112 16.44 -4.03 -1.45
N PRO A 113 17.30 -4.60 -2.33
CA PRO A 113 17.62 -3.99 -3.60
C PRO A 113 16.41 -4.09 -4.53
N SER A 114 15.92 -2.94 -5.01
CA SER A 114 14.80 -2.88 -5.94
C SER A 114 14.99 -1.74 -6.92
N LYS A 115 14.70 -1.99 -8.19
CA LYS A 115 14.69 -0.93 -9.22
C LYS A 115 13.55 0.07 -9.03
N ARG A 116 12.50 -0.29 -8.27
CA ARG A 116 11.31 0.55 -8.09
C ARG A 116 11.26 1.18 -6.70
N SER A 117 11.44 0.39 -5.65
CA SER A 117 11.27 0.83 -4.25
C SER A 117 12.34 0.18 -3.37
N PRO A 118 13.61 0.60 -3.50
CA PRO A 118 14.65 0.08 -2.65
C PRO A 118 14.37 0.59 -1.21
N HIS A 119 14.58 -0.25 -0.21
CA HIS A 119 14.31 0.09 1.20
C HIS A 119 15.18 -0.73 2.17
N LEU A 120 15.14 -0.35 3.44
CA LEU A 120 15.66 -1.18 4.54
C LEU A 120 14.49 -1.90 5.20
N SER A 121 14.59 -3.23 5.33
CA SER A 121 13.63 -4.04 6.06
C SER A 121 14.26 -4.53 7.36
N MET A 122 13.55 -4.43 8.48
CA MET A 122 14.09 -4.80 9.80
C MET A 122 13.00 -5.19 10.79
N ILE A 123 13.40 -5.87 11.86
CA ILE A 123 12.59 -6.02 13.07
C ILE A 123 13.11 -5.02 14.10
N TYR A 124 12.37 -3.94 14.35
CA TYR A 124 12.69 -2.93 15.36
C TYR A 124 11.72 -3.04 16.54
N LEU A 125 12.25 -3.23 17.76
CA LEU A 125 11.43 -3.44 18.97
C LEU A 125 10.39 -4.57 18.80
N ASN A 126 10.77 -5.64 18.09
CA ASN A 126 9.94 -6.79 17.72
C ASN A 126 8.75 -6.44 16.79
N ILE A 127 8.82 -5.33 16.06
CA ILE A 127 7.87 -4.95 15.01
C ILE A 127 8.60 -4.94 13.67
N GLU A 128 8.02 -5.54 12.64
CA GLU A 128 8.53 -5.48 11.27
C GLU A 128 8.35 -4.06 10.70
N PHE A 129 9.42 -3.50 10.16
CA PHE A 129 9.52 -2.14 9.62
C PHE A 129 10.16 -2.17 8.24
N ASP A 130 9.47 -1.59 7.26
CA ASP A 130 10.01 -1.31 5.94
C ASP A 130 10.20 0.19 5.78
N LEU A 131 11.46 0.62 5.74
CA LEU A 131 11.87 2.02 5.75
C LEU A 131 12.36 2.42 4.36
N ASN A 132 11.57 3.24 3.67
CA ASN A 132 11.91 3.87 2.40
C ASN A 132 12.57 5.24 2.65
N PHE A 133 13.20 5.79 1.62
CA PHE A 133 13.90 7.07 1.70
C PHE A 133 13.51 7.97 0.52
N SER A 134 13.22 9.23 0.82
CA SER A 134 12.94 10.27 -0.16
C SER A 134 13.64 11.57 0.23
N ARG A 135 14.48 12.06 -0.69
CA ARG A 135 15.16 13.35 -0.53
C ARG A 135 14.39 14.47 -1.19
N THR A 136 14.07 15.50 -0.43
CA THR A 136 13.42 16.72 -0.92
C THR A 136 14.43 17.81 -1.30
N ALA A 137 13.97 18.83 -2.03
CA ALA A 137 14.77 20.02 -2.35
C ALA A 137 14.83 21.06 -1.21
N TYR A 138 14.20 20.81 -0.06
CA TYR A 138 14.22 21.74 1.08
C TYR A 138 15.62 21.82 1.69
N THR A 139 16.06 23.01 2.12
CA THR A 139 17.29 23.16 2.90
C THR A 139 17.08 22.76 4.38
N SER A 140 15.91 23.06 4.92
CA SER A 140 15.42 22.58 6.22
C SER A 140 13.95 22.22 6.06
N LEU A 141 13.51 21.13 6.69
CA LEU A 141 12.11 20.71 6.59
C LEU A 141 11.23 21.64 7.43
N PRO A 142 10.13 22.19 6.86
CA PRO A 142 9.15 22.93 7.64
C PRO A 142 8.52 22.06 8.73
N ASP A 143 8.17 22.68 9.87
CA ASP A 143 7.48 21.97 10.96
C ASP A 143 6.15 21.37 10.51
N ASN A 144 5.39 22.16 9.74
CA ASN A 144 4.11 21.80 9.15
C ASN A 144 4.28 21.51 7.65
N LEU A 145 5.15 20.55 7.32
CA LEU A 145 5.34 20.13 5.93
C LEU A 145 4.05 19.52 5.38
N ASP A 146 3.46 20.19 4.39
CA ASP A 146 2.35 19.65 3.62
C ASP A 146 2.86 18.67 2.57
N ILE A 147 2.78 17.37 2.89
CA ILE A 147 3.24 16.28 2.03
C ILE A 147 2.43 16.19 0.72
N LEU A 148 1.18 16.67 0.72
CA LEU A 148 0.27 16.59 -0.42
C LEU A 148 0.56 17.68 -1.45
N ASN A 149 1.15 18.80 -1.03
CA ASN A 149 1.56 19.87 -1.92
C ASN A 149 2.56 19.36 -2.97
N GLU A 150 2.20 19.40 -4.25
CA GLU A 150 3.04 18.90 -5.35
C GLU A 150 4.40 19.62 -5.47
N ASN A 151 4.55 20.82 -4.89
CA ASN A 151 5.85 21.50 -4.86
C ASN A 151 6.93 20.69 -4.16
N ILE A 152 6.58 19.76 -3.26
CA ILE A 152 7.53 18.85 -2.61
C ILE A 152 8.26 17.97 -3.63
N LEU A 153 7.65 17.68 -4.77
CA LEU A 153 8.18 16.80 -5.81
C LEU A 153 9.20 17.49 -6.73
N LYS A 154 9.40 18.81 -6.59
CA LYS A 154 10.32 19.56 -7.45
C LYS A 154 11.74 19.01 -7.35
N ASN A 155 12.31 18.69 -8.50
CA ASN A 155 13.68 18.17 -8.66
C ASN A 155 13.95 16.83 -7.94
N MET A 156 12.89 16.07 -7.58
CA MET A 156 13.04 14.70 -7.11
C MET A 156 13.33 13.75 -8.26
N ASP A 157 14.14 12.72 -8.00
CA ASP A 157 14.29 11.60 -8.93
C ASP A 157 13.08 10.65 -8.83
N GLU A 158 13.01 9.66 -9.72
CA GLU A 158 11.89 8.70 -9.76
C GLU A 158 11.77 7.84 -8.49
N LEU A 159 12.89 7.56 -7.81
CA LEU A 159 12.90 6.73 -6.60
C LEU A 159 12.40 7.55 -5.41
N ASP A 160 12.89 8.77 -5.25
CA ASP A 160 12.45 9.71 -4.21
C ASP A 160 10.96 10.02 -4.36
N THR A 161 10.52 10.27 -5.60
CA THR A 161 9.12 10.52 -5.94
C THR A 161 8.24 9.31 -5.60
N ARG A 162 8.68 8.09 -5.94
CA ARG A 162 7.90 6.88 -5.64
C ARG A 162 7.82 6.61 -4.14
N ALA A 163 8.91 6.78 -3.40
CA ALA A 163 8.96 6.59 -1.95
C ALA A 163 8.00 7.57 -1.23
N ILE A 164 8.02 8.85 -1.56
CA ILE A 164 7.12 9.83 -0.96
C ILE A 164 5.66 9.67 -1.43
N ASN A 165 5.45 9.17 -2.64
CA ASN A 165 4.11 8.84 -3.13
C ASN A 165 3.45 7.71 -2.35
N GLY A 166 4.19 6.82 -1.68
CA GLY A 166 3.59 5.88 -0.71
C GLY A 166 2.78 6.62 0.37
N VAL A 167 3.34 7.69 0.92
CA VAL A 167 2.69 8.57 1.91
C VAL A 167 1.54 9.33 1.27
N ARG A 168 1.81 10.04 0.16
CA ARG A 168 0.81 10.88 -0.52
C ARG A 168 -0.42 10.08 -0.97
N ASN A 169 -0.21 8.89 -1.56
CA ASN A 169 -1.31 8.02 -1.97
C ASN A 169 -2.19 7.62 -0.79
N THR A 170 -1.56 7.26 0.33
CA THR A 170 -2.26 6.83 1.54
C THR A 170 -3.13 7.97 2.09
N ASP A 171 -2.56 9.16 2.23
CA ASP A 171 -3.28 10.32 2.77
C ASP A 171 -4.38 10.81 1.81
N ILE A 172 -4.19 10.72 0.48
CA ILE A 172 -5.24 11.06 -0.49
C ILE A 172 -6.38 10.04 -0.45
N ILE A 173 -6.09 8.74 -0.32
CA ILE A 173 -7.12 7.70 -0.15
C ILE A 173 -7.94 7.97 1.11
N ASP A 174 -7.28 8.28 2.23
CA ASP A 174 -7.95 8.59 3.50
C ASP A 174 -8.86 9.82 3.36
N ALA A 175 -8.35 10.90 2.76
CA ALA A 175 -9.10 12.13 2.53
C ALA A 175 -10.26 11.98 1.53
N PHE A 176 -10.19 10.99 0.63
CA PHE A 176 -11.24 10.71 -0.35
C PHE A 176 -12.47 10.02 0.27
N VAL A 177 -12.28 9.31 1.39
CA VAL A 177 -13.38 8.64 2.09
C VAL A 177 -14.14 9.68 2.94
N PRO A 178 -15.49 9.76 2.85
CA PRO A 178 -16.25 10.67 3.70
C PRO A 178 -16.03 10.38 5.19
N ASN A 179 -15.82 11.40 6.02
CA ASN A 179 -15.50 11.24 7.46
C ASN A 179 -16.47 10.31 8.22
N HIS A 180 -17.76 10.34 7.90
CA HIS A 180 -18.76 9.47 8.56
C HIS A 180 -18.70 8.00 8.10
N SER A 181 -17.90 7.69 7.07
CA SER A 181 -17.72 6.37 6.46
C SER A 181 -16.35 5.74 6.75
N GLU A 182 -15.50 6.36 7.58
CA GLU A 182 -14.17 5.82 7.92
C GLU A 182 -14.23 4.38 8.47
N GLU A 183 -15.14 4.08 9.40
CA GLU A 183 -15.26 2.74 9.96
C GLU A 183 -15.77 1.74 8.90
N ALA A 184 -16.69 2.15 8.02
CA ALA A 184 -17.16 1.32 6.92
C ALA A 184 -16.01 0.98 5.96
N PHE A 185 -15.18 1.98 5.61
CA PHE A 185 -13.97 1.78 4.81
C PHE A 185 -13.01 0.79 5.45
N ARG A 186 -12.72 0.96 6.75
CA ARG A 186 -11.82 0.08 7.48
C ARG A 186 -12.31 -1.37 7.54
N VAL A 187 -13.61 -1.57 7.78
CA VAL A 187 -14.24 -2.91 7.79
C VAL A 187 -14.21 -3.52 6.38
N MET A 188 -14.52 -2.74 5.35
CA MET A 188 -14.57 -3.19 3.97
C MET A 188 -13.19 -3.58 3.43
N VAL A 189 -12.15 -2.78 3.65
CA VAL A 189 -10.77 -3.11 3.25
C VAL A 189 -10.33 -4.42 3.91
N ARG A 190 -10.58 -4.60 5.22
CA ARG A 190 -10.29 -5.86 5.93
C ARG A 190 -11.07 -7.04 5.35
N THR A 191 -12.35 -6.83 5.03
CA THR A 191 -13.23 -7.85 4.42
C THR A 191 -12.69 -8.31 3.07
N ILE A 192 -12.41 -7.38 2.16
CA ILE A 192 -11.90 -7.70 0.82
C ILE A 192 -10.48 -8.27 0.88
N LYS A 193 -9.62 -7.78 1.78
CA LYS A 193 -8.27 -8.33 2.00
C LYS A 193 -8.32 -9.77 2.53
N LEU A 194 -9.21 -10.08 3.48
CA LEU A 194 -9.39 -11.46 3.94
C LEU A 194 -9.95 -12.35 2.82
N TRP A 195 -10.96 -11.88 2.09
CA TRP A 195 -11.57 -12.60 0.98
C TRP A 195 -10.54 -12.94 -0.09
N THR A 196 -9.79 -11.95 -0.61
CA THR A 196 -8.75 -12.18 -1.62
C THR A 196 -7.69 -13.18 -1.15
N LYS A 197 -7.25 -13.10 0.12
CA LYS A 197 -6.33 -14.09 0.72
C LYS A 197 -6.93 -15.51 0.74
N LYS A 198 -8.16 -15.68 1.21
CA LYS A 198 -8.84 -16.99 1.28
C LYS A 198 -9.09 -17.58 -0.11
N ARG A 199 -9.33 -16.73 -1.10
CA ARG A 199 -9.56 -17.14 -2.49
C ARG A 199 -8.28 -17.31 -3.31
N GLY A 200 -7.12 -16.98 -2.74
CA GLY A 200 -5.81 -17.12 -3.38
C GLY A 200 -5.63 -16.18 -4.56
N ILE A 201 -6.12 -14.94 -4.43
CA ILE A 201 -6.04 -13.86 -5.41
C ILE A 201 -5.53 -12.57 -4.75
N TYR A 202 -4.59 -12.70 -3.81
CA TYR A 202 -3.92 -11.59 -3.13
C TYR A 202 -2.41 -11.71 -3.33
N GLY A 203 -1.75 -10.60 -3.68
CA GLY A 203 -0.30 -10.47 -3.75
C GLY A 203 0.21 -10.01 -5.11
N TYR A 204 0.96 -8.91 -5.12
CA TYR A 204 1.55 -8.34 -6.34
C TYR A 204 2.48 -9.33 -7.05
N VAL A 205 3.36 -10.01 -6.30
CA VAL A 205 4.32 -10.99 -6.83
C VAL A 205 3.64 -12.21 -7.46
N TYR A 206 2.40 -12.50 -7.08
CA TYR A 206 1.60 -13.60 -7.63
C TYR A 206 0.66 -13.15 -8.76
N CYS A 207 0.84 -11.92 -9.27
CA CYS A 207 0.02 -11.33 -10.32
C CYS A 207 -1.45 -11.10 -9.92
N PHE A 208 -1.72 -10.81 -8.64
CA PHE A 208 -3.08 -10.54 -8.16
C PHE A 208 -3.20 -9.18 -7.44
N LEU A 209 -4.39 -8.88 -6.92
CA LEU A 209 -4.67 -7.64 -6.19
C LEU A 209 -3.75 -7.50 -4.97
N ASN A 210 -3.22 -6.30 -4.73
CA ASN A 210 -2.41 -5.94 -3.57
C ASN A 210 -3.17 -4.98 -2.63
N GLY A 211 -2.56 -4.58 -1.52
CA GLY A 211 -3.17 -3.70 -0.51
C GLY A 211 -3.74 -2.41 -1.11
N ILE A 212 -2.88 -1.62 -1.77
CA ILE A 212 -3.29 -0.35 -2.38
C ILE A 212 -4.36 -0.50 -3.46
N SER A 213 -4.33 -1.57 -4.27
CA SER A 213 -5.41 -1.85 -5.23
C SER A 213 -6.74 -2.04 -4.52
N ILE A 214 -6.77 -2.81 -3.43
CA ILE A 214 -7.98 -3.04 -2.64
C ILE A 214 -8.46 -1.73 -1.99
N GLU A 215 -7.55 -0.93 -1.44
CA GLU A 215 -7.86 0.35 -0.81
C GLU A 215 -8.52 1.32 -1.80
N ILE A 216 -7.97 1.44 -3.02
CA ILE A 216 -8.55 2.25 -4.10
C ILE A 216 -9.94 1.75 -4.50
N LEU A 217 -10.09 0.43 -4.76
CA LEU A 217 -11.36 -0.16 -5.15
C LEU A 217 -12.45 0.06 -4.08
N VAL A 218 -12.09 -0.10 -2.80
CA VAL A 218 -13.03 0.10 -1.69
C VAL A 218 -13.36 1.58 -1.49
N ALA A 219 -12.37 2.48 -1.58
CA ALA A 219 -12.57 3.92 -1.44
C ALA A 219 -13.54 4.45 -2.50
N GLN A 220 -13.39 4.03 -3.76
CA GLN A 220 -14.29 4.41 -4.86
C GLN A 220 -15.74 3.96 -4.62
N VAL A 221 -15.95 2.70 -4.23
CA VAL A 221 -17.30 2.19 -3.96
C VAL A 221 -17.94 2.94 -2.79
N ILE A 222 -17.19 3.21 -1.73
CA ILE A 222 -17.71 3.91 -0.54
C ILE A 222 -18.02 5.37 -0.85
N SER A 223 -17.16 6.08 -1.59
CA SER A 223 -17.40 7.48 -1.93
C SER A 223 -18.69 7.68 -2.73
N GLU A 224 -19.10 6.70 -3.52
CA GLU A 224 -20.32 6.74 -4.34
C GLU A 224 -21.56 6.19 -3.61
N ASN A 225 -21.38 5.49 -2.48
CA ASN A 225 -22.44 4.73 -1.80
C ASN A 225 -22.42 4.87 -0.26
N TYR A 226 -21.86 5.96 0.28
CA TYR A 226 -21.60 6.19 1.70
C TYR A 226 -22.83 6.12 2.61
N GLN A 227 -24.04 6.21 2.05
CA GLN A 227 -25.32 6.07 2.74
C GLN A 227 -25.69 4.61 3.07
N LEU A 228 -24.99 3.63 2.51
CA LEU A 228 -25.30 2.21 2.66
C LEU A 228 -24.62 1.59 3.89
N ASP A 229 -25.25 0.58 4.47
CA ASP A 229 -24.62 -0.26 5.50
C ASP A 229 -23.53 -1.18 4.91
N ASN A 230 -22.69 -1.76 5.79
CA ASN A 230 -21.55 -2.59 5.37
C ASN A 230 -21.92 -3.79 4.48
N VAL A 231 -23.09 -4.41 4.67
CA VAL A 231 -23.50 -5.57 3.86
C VAL A 231 -23.89 -5.11 2.46
N ARG A 232 -24.64 -4.02 2.36
CA ARG A 232 -25.00 -3.40 1.08
C ARG A 232 -23.80 -2.80 0.35
N LEU A 233 -22.84 -2.21 1.06
CA LEU A 233 -21.55 -1.78 0.50
C LEU A 233 -20.77 -2.97 -0.07
N LEU A 234 -20.78 -4.10 0.62
CA LEU A 234 -20.15 -5.33 0.14
C LEU A 234 -20.85 -5.89 -1.11
N GLU A 235 -22.19 -5.89 -1.14
CA GLU A 235 -22.97 -6.25 -2.32
C GLU A 235 -22.62 -5.33 -3.50
N LYS A 236 -22.57 -4.01 -3.26
CA LYS A 236 -22.19 -3.02 -4.27
C LYS A 236 -20.77 -3.23 -4.78
N PHE A 237 -19.81 -3.50 -3.90
CA PHE A 237 -18.42 -3.79 -4.30
C PHE A 237 -18.37 -4.94 -5.30
N PHE A 238 -19.01 -6.07 -4.98
CA PHE A 238 -19.02 -7.23 -5.87
C PHE A 238 -19.80 -6.96 -7.15
N GLN A 239 -20.94 -6.26 -7.07
CA GLN A 239 -21.75 -5.89 -8.24
C GLN A 239 -20.98 -5.01 -9.23
N VAL A 240 -20.31 -3.96 -8.73
CA VAL A 240 -19.54 -3.01 -9.55
C VAL A 240 -18.39 -3.75 -10.22
N TYR A 241 -17.57 -4.46 -9.45
CA TYR A 241 -16.33 -5.01 -9.97
C TYR A 241 -16.49 -6.34 -10.72
N SER A 242 -17.59 -7.08 -10.53
CA SER A 242 -17.92 -8.24 -11.37
C SER A 242 -18.33 -7.83 -12.79
N SER A 243 -18.89 -6.63 -12.95
CA SER A 243 -19.38 -6.09 -14.22
C SER A 243 -18.49 -4.99 -14.82
N TRP A 244 -17.42 -4.61 -14.12
CA TRP A 244 -16.48 -3.58 -14.56
C TRP A 244 -15.79 -3.95 -15.89
N ASP A 245 -15.69 -2.99 -16.80
CA ASP A 245 -14.95 -3.15 -18.06
C ASP A 245 -13.45 -2.98 -17.83
N TRP A 246 -12.86 -3.95 -17.14
CA TRP A 246 -11.44 -3.98 -16.74
C TRP A 246 -10.44 -3.72 -17.87
N LEU A 247 -10.82 -4.00 -19.11
CA LEU A 247 -9.92 -3.85 -20.26
C LEU A 247 -9.94 -2.43 -20.84
N ARG A 248 -10.97 -1.62 -20.54
CA ARG A 248 -11.12 -0.28 -21.14
C ARG A 248 -11.25 0.83 -20.10
N ALA A 249 -11.84 0.56 -18.94
CA ALA A 249 -12.10 1.55 -17.92
C ALA A 249 -11.06 1.47 -16.78
N PRO A 250 -10.22 2.51 -16.57
CA PRO A 250 -9.35 2.57 -15.41
C PRO A 250 -10.16 2.81 -14.14
N VAL A 251 -9.73 2.22 -13.02
CA VAL A 251 -10.24 2.57 -11.69
C VAL A 251 -9.40 3.72 -11.13
N MET A 252 -10.06 4.81 -10.75
CA MET A 252 -9.43 6.05 -10.26
C MET A 252 -10.29 6.66 -9.14
N LEU A 253 -9.65 7.43 -8.25
CA LEU A 253 -10.34 8.26 -7.27
C LEU A 253 -10.39 9.71 -7.80
N GLY A 254 -11.58 10.31 -7.94
CA GLY A 254 -11.77 11.66 -8.47
C GLY A 254 -12.17 11.71 -9.95
N THR A 255 -12.17 12.92 -10.55
CA THR A 255 -12.60 13.13 -11.94
C THR A 255 -11.49 12.81 -12.96
N ASN A 256 -11.91 12.45 -14.18
CA ASN A 256 -11.07 11.99 -15.28
C ASN A 256 -10.27 13.11 -15.99
N ASP A 257 -10.34 14.36 -15.54
CA ASP A 257 -9.94 15.52 -16.35
C ASP A 257 -8.42 15.57 -16.62
N ASP A 258 -7.62 14.96 -15.75
CA ASP A 258 -6.16 14.82 -15.89
C ASP A 258 -5.71 13.44 -16.41
N PHE A 259 -6.64 12.54 -16.79
CA PHE A 259 -6.28 11.29 -17.46
C PHE A 259 -5.86 11.60 -18.91
N ASN A 260 -4.64 12.11 -19.03
CA ASN A 260 -3.93 12.11 -20.27
C ASN A 260 -3.76 10.63 -20.65
N ASP A 261 -4.17 10.27 -21.88
CA ASP A 261 -4.22 8.93 -22.48
C ASP A 261 -2.80 8.33 -22.65
N LYS A 262 -1.98 8.43 -21.61
CA LYS A 262 -0.65 7.85 -21.49
C LYS A 262 -0.82 6.36 -21.70
N LYS A 263 0.07 5.80 -22.53
CA LYS A 263 0.11 4.38 -22.89
C LYS A 263 -0.42 3.51 -21.77
N LYS A 264 -1.51 2.79 -22.04
CA LYS A 264 -2.04 1.76 -21.16
C LYS A 264 -0.91 0.78 -20.79
N GLU A 265 -0.38 0.90 -19.58
CA GLU A 265 0.63 -0.01 -19.05
C GLU A 265 -0.05 -1.16 -18.33
N GLY A 266 0.14 -2.39 -18.81
CA GLY A 266 -0.48 -3.60 -18.24
C GLY A 266 -1.87 -3.92 -18.80
N VAL A 267 -2.44 -5.03 -18.33
CA VAL A 267 -3.71 -5.58 -18.86
C VAL A 267 -4.93 -4.75 -18.41
N ILE A 268 -4.91 -4.30 -17.15
CA ILE A 268 -5.95 -3.50 -16.49
C ILE A 268 -5.30 -2.32 -15.78
N GLN A 269 -6.08 -1.30 -15.40
CA GLN A 269 -5.57 -0.11 -14.71
C GLN A 269 -6.33 0.14 -13.40
N ILE A 270 -5.59 0.16 -12.30
CA ILE A 270 -6.03 0.69 -11.01
C ILE A 270 -4.99 1.75 -10.63
N LEU A 271 -5.36 3.03 -10.74
CA LEU A 271 -4.39 4.11 -10.69
C LEU A 271 -4.27 4.70 -9.29
N THR A 272 -3.04 4.88 -8.84
CA THR A 272 -2.76 5.56 -7.58
C THR A 272 -3.10 7.05 -7.69
N PRO A 273 -3.69 7.66 -6.63
CA PRO A 273 -4.26 8.99 -6.75
C PRO A 273 -3.23 10.14 -6.66
N ALA A 274 -2.03 9.93 -6.09
CA ALA A 274 -0.99 10.94 -6.07
C ALA A 274 -0.30 11.06 -7.44
N SER A 275 -0.09 12.29 -7.89
CA SER A 275 0.76 12.58 -9.06
C SER A 275 2.24 12.37 -8.74
N PRO A 276 3.05 11.83 -9.68
CA PRO A 276 2.63 11.14 -10.89
C PRO A 276 1.96 9.79 -10.57
N SER A 277 0.77 9.56 -11.13
CA SER A 277 0.01 8.32 -10.91
C SER A 277 0.72 7.10 -11.52
N GLU A 278 0.70 5.98 -10.80
CA GLU A 278 1.17 4.68 -11.28
C GLU A 278 0.02 3.66 -11.32
N ASN A 279 0.17 2.61 -12.14
CA ASN A 279 -0.75 1.49 -12.15
C ASN A 279 -0.42 0.48 -11.05
N ALA A 280 -1.24 0.45 -9.99
CA ALA A 280 -1.13 -0.49 -8.87
C ALA A 280 -1.37 -1.96 -9.28
N ALA A 281 -2.04 -2.19 -10.42
CA ALA A 281 -2.39 -3.49 -10.96
C ALA A 281 -1.43 -3.98 -12.07
N PHE A 282 -0.24 -3.38 -12.21
CA PHE A 282 0.69 -3.67 -13.31
C PHE A 282 1.16 -5.13 -13.43
N SER A 283 1.15 -5.90 -12.33
CA SER A 283 1.53 -7.32 -12.35
C SER A 283 0.42 -8.24 -12.83
N ILE A 284 -0.83 -7.77 -12.90
CA ILE A 284 -1.98 -8.59 -13.30
C ILE A 284 -1.85 -8.94 -14.79
N THR A 285 -1.98 -10.24 -15.05
CA THR A 285 -1.97 -10.86 -16.39
C THR A 285 -3.39 -11.16 -16.86
N LYS A 286 -3.55 -11.55 -18.13
CA LYS A 286 -4.85 -11.97 -18.67
C LYS A 286 -5.45 -13.16 -17.88
N PHE A 287 -4.61 -14.09 -17.43
CA PHE A 287 -5.07 -15.27 -16.69
C PHE A 287 -5.54 -14.96 -15.27
N SER A 288 -4.79 -14.11 -14.56
CA SER A 288 -5.12 -13.69 -13.21
C SER A 288 -6.36 -12.81 -13.19
N LEU A 289 -6.54 -11.93 -14.18
CA LEU A 289 -7.78 -11.17 -14.36
C LEU A 289 -9.01 -12.07 -14.48
N GLU A 290 -8.95 -13.13 -15.28
CA GLU A 290 -10.08 -14.04 -15.45
C GLU A 290 -10.38 -14.84 -14.17
N LEU A 291 -9.38 -15.17 -13.36
CA LEU A 291 -9.61 -15.72 -12.02
C LEU A 291 -10.24 -14.69 -11.06
N ILE A 292 -9.76 -13.44 -11.05
CA ILE A 292 -10.32 -12.35 -10.26
C ILE A 292 -11.79 -12.13 -10.61
N LYS A 293 -12.14 -12.06 -11.91
CA LYS A 293 -13.53 -11.93 -12.37
C LYS A 293 -14.43 -13.08 -11.91
N ARG A 294 -13.97 -14.34 -12.02
CA ARG A 294 -14.73 -15.50 -11.53
C ARG A 294 -15.01 -15.41 -10.04
N GLU A 295 -14.01 -15.00 -9.26
CA GLU A 295 -14.16 -14.87 -7.80
C GLU A 295 -15.03 -13.66 -7.41
N LEU A 296 -14.95 -12.54 -8.14
CA LEU A 296 -15.85 -11.39 -7.96
C LEU A 296 -17.30 -11.77 -8.24
N LYS A 297 -17.57 -12.47 -9.34
CA LYS A 297 -18.90 -12.99 -9.67
C LYS A 297 -19.42 -13.95 -8.60
N ARG A 298 -18.58 -14.88 -8.13
CA ARG A 298 -18.92 -15.77 -7.00
C ARG A 298 -19.27 -14.97 -5.75
N GLY A 299 -18.48 -13.94 -5.43
CA GLY A 299 -18.75 -13.06 -4.29
C GLY A 299 -20.09 -12.34 -4.42
N GLN A 300 -20.41 -11.84 -5.62
CA GLN A 300 -21.68 -11.22 -5.93
C GLN A 300 -22.85 -12.18 -5.69
N GLU A 301 -22.79 -13.40 -6.23
CA GLU A 301 -23.84 -14.40 -6.07
C GLU A 301 -24.09 -14.72 -4.59
N ILE A 302 -23.03 -14.91 -3.80
CA ILE A 302 -23.12 -15.23 -2.37
C ILE A 302 -23.70 -14.06 -1.57
N VAL A 303 -23.23 -12.83 -1.79
CA VAL A 303 -23.68 -11.68 -1.02
C VAL A 303 -25.08 -11.25 -1.43
N HIS A 304 -25.48 -11.47 -2.68
CA HIS A 304 -26.85 -11.27 -3.13
C HIS A 304 -27.83 -12.21 -2.40
N GLU A 305 -27.46 -13.48 -2.18
CA GLU A 305 -28.26 -14.42 -1.38
C GLU A 305 -28.45 -13.92 0.06
N PHE A 306 -27.42 -13.29 0.66
CA PHE A 306 -27.53 -12.72 2.01
C PHE A 306 -28.61 -11.63 2.08
N SER A 307 -28.63 -10.75 1.08
CA SER A 307 -29.62 -9.68 0.96
C SER A 307 -31.04 -10.22 0.76
N SER A 308 -31.21 -11.38 0.09
CA SER A 308 -32.52 -11.98 -0.15
C SER A 308 -33.04 -12.86 0.99
N GLU A 309 -32.17 -13.61 1.67
CA GLU A 309 -32.55 -14.61 2.68
C GLU A 309 -32.40 -14.10 4.12
N GLY A 310 -31.73 -12.96 4.32
CA GLY A 310 -31.54 -12.32 5.63
C GLY A 310 -30.52 -13.04 6.53
N VAL A 311 -29.79 -14.04 6.02
CA VAL A 311 -28.76 -14.79 6.75
C VAL A 311 -27.41 -14.60 6.06
N ASN A 312 -26.44 -14.07 6.80
CA ASN A 312 -25.08 -13.88 6.29
C ASN A 312 -24.21 -15.11 6.57
N ASP A 313 -24.00 -15.97 5.59
CA ASP A 313 -23.06 -17.09 5.69
C ASP A 313 -21.63 -16.65 5.34
N TRP A 314 -20.98 -15.96 6.28
CA TRP A 314 -19.59 -15.54 6.15
C TRP A 314 -18.65 -16.71 5.84
N ALA A 315 -18.94 -17.92 6.37
CA ALA A 315 -18.14 -19.10 6.10
C ALA A 315 -18.21 -19.50 4.61
N LYS A 316 -19.36 -19.32 3.94
CA LYS A 316 -19.49 -19.50 2.48
C LYS A 316 -18.66 -18.47 1.71
N LEU A 317 -18.74 -17.18 2.05
CA LEU A 317 -17.97 -16.14 1.34
C LEU A 317 -16.46 -16.37 1.45
N PHE A 318 -15.98 -16.63 2.68
CA PHE A 318 -14.56 -16.79 3.02
C PHE A 318 -14.03 -18.23 2.92
N LYS A 319 -14.83 -19.18 2.40
CA LYS A 319 -14.38 -20.57 2.18
C LYS A 319 -13.07 -20.56 1.39
N PRO A 320 -11.99 -21.21 1.84
CA PRO A 320 -10.75 -21.27 1.07
C PRO A 320 -10.96 -21.90 -0.32
N ARG A 321 -10.32 -21.36 -1.36
CA ARG A 321 -10.32 -22.00 -2.68
C ARG A 321 -9.36 -23.20 -2.65
N HIS A 322 -9.75 -24.31 -3.27
CA HIS A 322 -8.83 -25.42 -3.50
C HIS A 322 -7.84 -25.03 -4.61
N LEU A 323 -6.67 -24.50 -4.22
CA LEU A 323 -5.77 -23.79 -5.13
C LEU A 323 -5.25 -24.64 -6.29
N PHE A 324 -5.04 -25.94 -6.05
CA PHE A 324 -4.57 -26.90 -7.05
C PHE A 324 -5.71 -27.55 -7.87
N CYS A 325 -6.97 -27.26 -7.55
CA CYS A 325 -8.10 -27.75 -8.34
C CYS A 325 -8.31 -26.85 -9.56
N GLY A 326 -8.70 -27.44 -10.68
CA GLY A 326 -8.93 -26.73 -11.94
C GLY A 326 -7.69 -26.58 -12.82
N TYR A 327 -6.53 -27.13 -12.42
CA TYR A 327 -5.32 -27.20 -13.25
C TYR A 327 -4.91 -28.65 -13.50
N TYR A 328 -4.49 -28.95 -14.73
CA TYR A 328 -4.04 -30.30 -15.11
C TYR A 328 -2.51 -30.47 -15.08
N ILE A 329 -1.80 -29.38 -15.38
CA ILE A 329 -0.33 -29.33 -15.47
C ILE A 329 0.16 -28.27 -14.48
N PHE A 330 1.33 -28.51 -13.90
CA PHE A 330 1.98 -27.58 -12.98
C PHE A 330 3.44 -27.41 -13.38
N ILE A 331 3.93 -26.18 -13.27
CA ILE A 331 5.36 -25.93 -13.09
C ILE A 331 5.61 -26.00 -11.58
N GLU A 332 6.40 -26.96 -11.15
CA GLU A 332 6.91 -27.07 -9.79
C GLU A 332 8.27 -26.38 -9.74
N PHE A 333 8.43 -25.45 -8.81
CA PHE A 333 9.70 -24.84 -8.46
C PHE A 333 10.16 -25.37 -7.11
N ILE A 334 11.39 -25.83 -7.05
CA ILE A 334 12.07 -26.21 -5.82
C ILE A 334 13.15 -25.17 -5.57
N VAL A 335 12.95 -24.42 -4.50
CA VAL A 335 13.85 -23.35 -4.10
C VAL A 335 14.65 -23.81 -2.89
N THR A 336 15.97 -23.77 -3.00
CA THR A 336 16.90 -24.16 -1.95
C THR A 336 17.95 -23.07 -1.73
N SER A 337 18.53 -23.08 -0.53
CA SER A 337 19.63 -22.21 -0.14
C SER A 337 20.63 -23.02 0.70
N SER A 338 21.75 -22.42 1.08
CA SER A 338 22.77 -23.05 1.95
C SER A 338 22.30 -23.22 3.39
N SER A 339 21.22 -22.55 3.79
CA SER A 339 20.60 -22.65 5.11
C SER A 339 19.13 -22.21 5.06
N LEU A 340 18.33 -22.62 6.04
CA LEU A 340 16.94 -22.17 6.20
C LEU A 340 16.80 -20.64 6.36
N GLU A 341 17.75 -20.00 7.06
CA GLU A 341 17.80 -18.54 7.18
C GLU A 341 18.06 -17.89 5.82
N GLY A 342 19.07 -18.38 5.09
CA GLY A 342 19.37 -17.96 3.72
C GLY A 342 18.18 -18.14 2.79
N LEU A 343 17.43 -19.24 2.92
CA LEU A 343 16.22 -19.49 2.12
C LEU A 343 15.16 -18.41 2.38
N THR A 344 14.92 -18.07 3.65
CA THR A 344 13.93 -17.06 4.04
C THR A 344 14.35 -15.66 3.58
N THR A 345 15.64 -15.34 3.61
CA THR A 345 16.15 -14.02 3.18
C THR A 345 16.17 -13.86 1.66
N THR A 346 16.33 -14.95 0.92
CA THR A 346 16.52 -14.91 -0.54
C THR A 346 15.27 -15.26 -1.34
N ILE A 347 14.21 -15.76 -0.70
CA ILE A 347 12.96 -16.13 -1.38
C ILE A 347 12.31 -14.96 -2.13
N GLY A 348 12.48 -13.72 -1.64
CA GLY A 348 12.00 -12.52 -2.34
C GLY A 348 12.61 -12.35 -3.74
N LYS A 349 13.84 -12.84 -3.96
CA LYS A 349 14.46 -12.85 -5.30
C LYS A 349 13.71 -13.77 -6.24
N PHE A 350 13.29 -14.96 -5.78
CA PHE A 350 12.45 -15.86 -6.55
C PHE A 350 11.08 -15.23 -6.84
N GLU A 351 10.39 -14.75 -5.81
CA GLU A 351 9.02 -14.22 -5.95
C GLU A 351 8.96 -12.98 -6.85
N SER A 352 9.94 -12.09 -6.77
CA SER A 352 10.01 -10.90 -7.63
C SER A 352 10.12 -11.24 -9.13
N GLY A 353 10.69 -12.40 -9.47
CA GLY A 353 10.79 -12.85 -10.87
C GLY A 353 9.50 -13.45 -11.43
N LEU A 354 8.56 -13.90 -10.58
CA LEU A 354 7.33 -14.58 -11.00
C LEU A 354 6.47 -13.72 -11.91
N VAL A 355 6.43 -12.41 -11.68
CA VAL A 355 5.66 -11.48 -12.52
C VAL A 355 6.11 -11.54 -13.98
N ASN A 356 7.41 -11.56 -14.24
CA ASN A 356 7.95 -11.62 -15.60
C ASN A 356 7.72 -13.00 -16.24
N LEU A 357 7.87 -14.08 -15.46
CA LEU A 357 7.53 -15.43 -15.92
C LEU A 357 6.06 -15.50 -16.35
N MET A 358 5.14 -15.04 -15.50
CA MET A 358 3.70 -15.07 -15.78
C MET A 358 3.31 -14.22 -16.98
N LYS A 359 3.96 -13.06 -17.18
CA LYS A 359 3.79 -12.25 -18.39
C LYS A 359 4.26 -13.01 -19.64
N GLY A 360 5.44 -13.63 -19.60
CA GLY A 360 5.95 -14.46 -20.69
C GLY A 360 5.03 -15.64 -21.02
N LEU A 361 4.51 -16.34 -20.01
CA LEU A 361 3.52 -17.41 -20.20
C LEU A 361 2.21 -16.88 -20.80
N SER A 362 1.82 -15.63 -20.49
CA SER A 362 0.61 -15.03 -21.04
C SER A 362 0.71 -14.62 -22.51
N GLU A 363 1.90 -14.60 -23.10
CA GLU A 363 2.08 -14.38 -24.54
C GLU A 363 1.93 -15.67 -25.36
N ILE A 364 1.96 -16.84 -24.72
CA ILE A 364 1.82 -18.14 -25.39
C ILE A 364 0.33 -18.41 -25.62
N GLU A 365 -0.07 -18.59 -26.88
CA GLU A 365 -1.49 -18.72 -27.27
C GLU A 365 -2.09 -20.07 -26.86
N GLU A 366 -1.26 -21.10 -26.78
CA GLU A 366 -1.63 -22.46 -26.42
C GLU A 366 -1.94 -22.61 -24.92
N ILE A 367 -1.49 -21.66 -24.09
CA ILE A 367 -1.82 -21.62 -22.66
C ILE A 367 -3.18 -20.91 -22.50
N VAL A 368 -4.17 -21.67 -22.03
CA VAL A 368 -5.55 -21.20 -21.82
C VAL A 368 -5.68 -20.53 -20.45
N GLU A 369 -5.03 -21.09 -19.43
CA GLU A 369 -5.03 -20.56 -18.08
C GLU A 369 -3.69 -20.84 -17.41
N ALA A 370 -3.11 -19.86 -16.72
CA ALA A 370 -1.96 -20.08 -15.85
C ALA A 370 -2.02 -19.15 -14.64
N ASN A 371 -1.89 -19.69 -13.43
CA ASN A 371 -1.92 -18.89 -12.19
C ASN A 371 -0.91 -19.41 -11.17
N VAL A 372 -0.23 -18.48 -10.50
CA VAL A 372 0.65 -18.81 -9.38
C VAL A 372 -0.19 -19.31 -8.20
N ILE A 373 0.27 -20.34 -7.51
CA ILE A 373 -0.26 -20.80 -6.23
C ILE A 373 0.45 -20.00 -5.12
N PRO A 374 -0.25 -19.10 -4.39
CA PRO A 374 0.39 -18.17 -3.44
C PRO A 374 1.03 -18.83 -2.21
N ASN A 375 1.96 -18.11 -1.58
CA ASN A 375 2.65 -18.38 -0.29
C ASN A 375 3.64 -19.56 -0.25
N GLY A 376 3.75 -20.32 -1.35
CA GLY A 376 4.57 -21.53 -1.45
C GLY A 376 4.41 -22.50 -0.27
N PHE A 377 5.29 -23.50 -0.19
CA PHE A 377 5.21 -24.56 0.82
C PHE A 377 6.62 -24.88 1.33
N LEU A 378 6.90 -24.54 2.59
CA LEU A 378 8.15 -24.89 3.25
C LEU A 378 8.13 -26.36 3.70
N ASP A 379 9.14 -27.11 3.28
CA ASP A 379 9.49 -28.42 3.80
C ASP A 379 10.72 -28.24 4.71
N GLU A 380 10.46 -28.00 6.00
CA GLU A 380 11.48 -27.70 7.00
C GLU A 380 12.50 -28.84 7.15
N GLU A 381 12.05 -30.10 7.03
CA GLU A 381 12.92 -31.28 7.18
C GLU A 381 14.00 -31.35 6.11
N ASN A 382 13.68 -30.88 4.90
CA ASN A 382 14.57 -30.93 3.75
C ASN A 382 15.15 -29.56 3.37
N GLU A 383 14.80 -28.51 4.12
CA GLU A 383 15.15 -27.11 3.86
C GLU A 383 14.80 -26.67 2.42
N LYS A 384 13.61 -27.06 1.94
CA LYS A 384 13.14 -26.73 0.58
C LYS A 384 11.89 -25.89 0.63
N TYR A 385 11.79 -24.91 -0.27
CA TYR A 385 10.56 -24.19 -0.53
C TYR A 385 9.98 -24.62 -1.87
N PHE A 386 8.73 -25.07 -1.89
CA PHE A 386 8.03 -25.44 -3.10
C PHE A 386 7.10 -24.32 -3.54
N TYR A 387 7.16 -23.95 -4.82
CA TYR A 387 6.19 -23.06 -5.45
C TYR A 387 5.59 -23.74 -6.68
N TYR A 388 4.37 -23.33 -7.02
CA TYR A 388 3.64 -23.92 -8.12
C TYR A 388 3.00 -22.86 -9.00
N VAL A 389 3.04 -23.09 -10.30
CA VAL A 389 2.18 -22.41 -11.27
C VAL A 389 1.26 -23.45 -11.87
N GLY A 390 -0.04 -23.36 -11.61
CA GLY A 390 -1.04 -24.24 -12.20
C GLY A 390 -1.41 -23.78 -13.60
N MET A 391 -1.51 -24.71 -14.55
CA MET A 391 -1.70 -24.44 -15.97
C MET A 391 -2.73 -25.35 -16.64
N ASN A 392 -3.46 -24.78 -17.60
CA ASN A 392 -4.29 -25.47 -18.57
C ASN A 392 -3.87 -25.05 -19.97
N VAL A 393 -3.73 -26.02 -20.86
CA VAL A 393 -3.29 -25.83 -22.25
C VAL A 393 -4.37 -26.30 -23.22
N LYS A 394 -4.31 -25.82 -24.47
CA LYS A 394 -5.15 -26.32 -25.55
C LYS A 394 -4.94 -27.83 -25.70
N ARG A 395 -6.04 -28.56 -25.92
CA ARG A 395 -6.03 -30.02 -26.02
C ARG A 395 -5.15 -30.48 -27.20
N ASP A 396 -4.40 -31.56 -26.98
CA ASP A 396 -3.57 -32.22 -28.00
C ASP A 396 -2.54 -31.29 -28.68
N CYS A 397 -2.14 -30.22 -27.98
CA CYS A 397 -1.19 -29.23 -28.47
C CYS A 397 0.09 -29.26 -27.61
N PRO A 398 1.28 -29.52 -28.20
CA PRO A 398 2.52 -29.37 -27.46
C PRO A 398 2.76 -27.89 -27.17
N VAL A 399 3.08 -27.57 -25.91
CA VAL A 399 3.34 -26.20 -25.47
C VAL A 399 4.80 -26.08 -25.05
N ASP A 400 5.54 -25.21 -25.71
CA ASP A 400 6.91 -24.89 -25.33
C ASP A 400 6.95 -23.65 -24.44
N ILE A 401 7.35 -23.83 -23.19
CA ILE A 401 7.53 -22.74 -22.22
C ILE A 401 9.01 -22.45 -21.93
N SER A 402 9.93 -23.06 -22.68
CA SER A 402 11.36 -23.03 -22.40
C SER A 402 11.92 -21.61 -22.40
N THR A 403 11.49 -20.75 -23.33
CA THR A 403 11.97 -19.36 -23.41
C THR A 403 11.66 -18.55 -22.15
N PRO A 404 10.38 -18.38 -21.73
CA PRO A 404 10.09 -17.62 -20.50
C PRO A 404 10.63 -18.32 -19.24
N LEU A 405 10.62 -19.65 -19.18
CA LEU A 405 11.12 -20.40 -18.03
C LEU A 405 12.64 -20.27 -17.86
N ASN A 406 13.42 -20.46 -18.94
CA ASN A 406 14.88 -20.35 -18.89
C ASN A 406 15.32 -18.90 -18.63
N SER A 407 14.61 -17.92 -19.18
CA SER A 407 14.86 -16.51 -18.86
C SER A 407 14.66 -16.26 -17.37
N PHE A 408 13.56 -16.74 -16.79
CA PHE A 408 13.31 -16.64 -15.35
C PHE A 408 14.40 -17.33 -14.52
N LEU A 409 14.71 -18.60 -14.83
CA LEU A 409 15.73 -19.38 -14.11
C LEU A 409 17.11 -18.72 -14.16
N SER A 410 17.52 -18.18 -15.30
CA SER A 410 18.82 -17.50 -15.43
C SER A 410 18.92 -16.26 -14.53
N ILE A 411 17.82 -15.52 -14.35
CA ILE A 411 17.79 -14.32 -13.49
C ILE A 411 17.83 -14.72 -12.02
N VAL A 412 16.99 -15.67 -11.59
CA VAL A 412 16.92 -16.05 -10.16
C VAL A 412 18.18 -16.79 -9.71
N ASN A 413 18.76 -17.64 -10.57
CA ASN A 413 19.98 -18.41 -10.29
C ASN A 413 21.29 -17.65 -10.60
N SER A 414 21.22 -16.37 -10.97
CA SER A 414 22.42 -15.55 -11.23
C SER A 414 23.32 -15.34 -9.99
N GLY A 415 22.81 -15.61 -8.78
CA GLY A 415 23.54 -15.45 -7.51
C GLY A 415 23.98 -16.78 -6.92
N LYS A 416 24.76 -16.75 -5.83
CA LYS A 416 25.28 -17.96 -5.18
C LYS A 416 24.37 -18.49 -4.05
N ASP A 417 23.46 -17.68 -3.55
CA ASP A 417 22.74 -17.97 -2.30
C ASP A 417 21.42 -18.72 -2.50
N LEU A 418 20.93 -18.78 -3.74
CA LEU A 418 19.64 -19.35 -4.09
C LEU A 418 19.81 -20.28 -5.30
N ILE A 419 19.31 -21.50 -5.18
CA ILE A 419 19.20 -22.45 -6.29
C ILE A 419 17.72 -22.74 -6.51
N VAL A 420 17.28 -22.54 -7.74
CA VAL A 420 15.90 -22.77 -8.17
C VAL A 420 15.92 -23.79 -9.30
N ASP A 421 15.33 -24.95 -9.02
CA ASP A 421 15.05 -25.97 -10.04
C ASP A 421 13.57 -25.89 -10.42
N ALA A 422 13.27 -26.16 -11.70
CA ALA A 422 11.90 -26.23 -12.19
C ALA A 422 11.64 -27.56 -12.89
N SER A 423 10.45 -28.12 -12.68
CA SER A 423 9.99 -29.32 -13.39
C SER A 423 8.51 -29.26 -13.71
N ILE A 424 8.10 -29.97 -14.77
CA ILE A 424 6.69 -30.05 -15.18
C ILE A 424 6.07 -31.29 -14.55
N LYS A 425 4.93 -31.10 -13.89
CA LYS A 425 4.20 -32.13 -13.16
C LYS A 425 2.76 -32.20 -13.61
N LYS A 426 2.20 -33.40 -13.73
CA LYS A 426 0.74 -33.59 -13.79
C LYS A 426 0.15 -33.41 -12.41
N ARG A 427 -1.16 -33.10 -12.36
CA ARG A 427 -1.88 -32.97 -11.08
C ARG A 427 -1.72 -34.17 -10.15
N SER A 428 -1.65 -35.39 -10.70
CA SER A 428 -1.50 -36.64 -9.96
C SER A 428 -0.13 -36.80 -9.28
N GLU A 429 0.88 -36.05 -9.72
CA GLU A 429 2.25 -36.10 -9.17
C GLU A 429 2.45 -35.11 -8.02
N ILE A 430 1.51 -34.18 -7.81
CA ILE A 430 1.60 -33.20 -6.74
C ILE A 430 1.22 -33.85 -5.39
N PRO A 431 2.09 -33.81 -4.37
CA PRO A 431 1.81 -34.42 -3.08
C PRO A 431 0.49 -33.93 -2.45
N THR A 432 -0.30 -34.87 -1.92
CA THR A 432 -1.57 -34.56 -1.25
C THR A 432 -1.39 -33.70 0.00
N LYS A 433 -0.23 -33.78 0.66
CA LYS A 433 0.16 -32.94 1.81
C LYS A 433 0.10 -31.44 1.47
N PHE A 434 0.50 -31.05 0.25
CA PHE A 434 0.44 -29.67 -0.22
C PHE A 434 -0.95 -29.27 -0.70
N ALA A 435 -1.75 -30.23 -1.19
CA ALA A 435 -3.12 -29.98 -1.63
C ALA A 435 -4.11 -29.67 -0.49
N HIS A 436 -3.80 -30.08 0.75
CA HIS A 436 -4.66 -29.90 1.94
C HIS A 436 -4.06 -28.98 3.01
N SER A 437 -2.79 -28.57 2.86
CA SER A 437 -2.15 -27.62 3.78
C SER A 437 -2.69 -26.20 3.54
N VAL A 438 -3.83 -25.91 4.17
CA VAL A 438 -4.20 -24.54 4.50
C VAL A 438 -3.67 -24.29 5.92
N LYS A 439 -2.52 -23.61 5.98
CA LYS A 439 -1.80 -23.06 7.15
C LYS A 439 -0.78 -23.96 7.87
N LYS A 440 0.49 -23.57 7.74
CA LYS A 440 1.26 -22.93 8.82
C LYS A 440 2.02 -21.75 8.21
N SER A 441 1.46 -20.54 8.32
CA SER A 441 2.29 -19.34 8.27
C SER A 441 3.23 -19.40 9.47
N ILE A 442 4.50 -19.12 9.23
CA ILE A 442 5.55 -19.04 10.24
C ILE A 442 5.12 -17.99 11.29
N ASN A 443 4.66 -18.45 12.45
CA ASN A 443 4.57 -17.61 13.64
C ASN A 443 5.92 -17.70 14.34
N LYS A 444 6.79 -16.69 14.14
CA LYS A 444 7.93 -16.46 15.04
C LYS A 444 7.39 -15.85 16.33
N SER A 445 7.06 -16.70 17.29
CA SER A 445 6.94 -16.30 18.69
C SER A 445 7.42 -17.45 19.55
N GLN A 446 8.64 -17.32 20.07
CA GLN A 446 9.19 -18.20 21.10
C GLN A 446 8.28 -18.13 22.34
N GLU A 447 7.70 -19.26 22.71
CA GLU A 447 7.04 -19.45 23.99
C GLU A 447 8.10 -19.35 25.10
N VAL A 448 8.04 -18.29 25.90
CA VAL A 448 8.69 -18.26 27.21
C VAL A 448 7.65 -18.71 28.24
N LYS A 449 7.95 -19.81 28.92
CA LYS A 449 7.17 -20.36 30.02
C LYS A 449 6.98 -19.31 31.12
N GLU A 450 5.73 -18.93 31.36
CA GLU A 450 5.34 -18.16 32.54
C GLU A 450 5.56 -18.99 33.80
N THR A 451 6.39 -18.47 34.70
CA THR A 451 6.42 -18.90 36.11
C THR A 451 5.52 -17.96 36.89
N SER A 452 4.57 -18.56 37.61
CA SER A 452 3.58 -17.89 38.44
C SER A 452 4.22 -16.96 39.46
N SER A 453 3.81 -15.70 39.50
CA SER A 453 3.91 -14.89 40.70
C SER A 453 2.80 -13.84 40.75
N GLN A 454 2.43 -13.53 41.98
CA GLN A 454 1.14 -13.04 42.43
C GLN A 454 0.87 -11.57 42.07
N VAL A 455 -0.43 -11.28 41.92
CA VAL A 455 -1.06 -9.96 41.86
C VAL A 455 -0.71 -9.12 43.11
N PRO A 456 -0.39 -7.82 42.94
CA PRO A 456 -0.86 -6.82 43.89
C PRO A 456 -1.76 -5.76 43.23
N SER A 457 -2.91 -5.61 43.87
CA SER A 457 -3.81 -4.46 43.99
C SER A 457 -3.41 -3.10 43.38
N SER A 458 -4.31 -2.64 42.49
CA SER A 458 -4.86 -1.28 42.37
C SER A 458 -4.05 -0.10 42.91
N VAL A 459 -3.52 0.70 41.99
CA VAL A 459 -3.31 2.14 42.16
C VAL A 459 -3.95 2.83 40.96
N THR A 460 -5.04 3.56 41.20
CA THR A 460 -5.68 4.47 40.25
C THR A 460 -4.86 5.75 40.17
N GLU A 461 -4.14 5.95 39.07
CA GLU A 461 -3.65 7.26 38.66
C GLU A 461 -4.28 7.62 37.32
N THR A 462 -5.11 8.66 37.35
CA THR A 462 -5.65 9.35 36.18
C THR A 462 -4.56 10.22 35.57
N PHE A 463 -4.17 9.94 34.33
CA PHE A 463 -3.32 10.82 33.53
C PHE A 463 -4.06 11.26 32.28
N ASP A 464 -4.09 12.58 32.08
CA ASP A 464 -4.72 13.26 30.95
C ASP A 464 -3.98 12.96 29.65
N ILE A 465 -4.69 12.31 28.72
CA ILE A 465 -4.28 12.11 27.33
C ILE A 465 -4.73 13.36 26.55
N PRO A 466 -3.87 14.04 25.78
CA PRO A 466 -4.32 15.11 24.89
C PRO A 466 -5.17 14.50 23.78
N THR A 467 -6.49 14.61 23.91
CA THR A 467 -7.45 14.27 22.86
C THR A 467 -7.66 15.48 21.96
N LYS A 468 -7.75 15.22 20.65
CA LYS A 468 -8.09 16.20 19.61
C LYS A 468 -9.35 16.98 20.06
N PRO A 469 -9.40 18.33 19.97
CA PRO A 469 -10.53 19.09 20.48
C PRO A 469 -11.81 18.69 19.77
N SER A 470 -12.89 18.55 20.55
CA SER A 470 -14.22 18.20 20.02
C SER A 470 -14.67 19.24 18.97
N ILE A 471 -15.52 18.80 18.04
CA ILE A 471 -16.06 19.66 16.97
C ILE A 471 -16.73 20.92 17.55
N GLU A 472 -17.36 20.84 18.73
CA GLU A 472 -17.93 22.00 19.43
C GLU A 472 -16.88 23.02 19.89
N GLN A 473 -15.69 22.57 20.31
CA GLN A 473 -14.58 23.46 20.68
C GLN A 473 -13.92 24.10 19.45
N GLN A 474 -13.87 23.39 18.33
CA GLN A 474 -13.37 23.93 17.06
C GLN A 474 -14.35 24.93 16.41
N LEU A 475 -15.66 24.76 16.63
CA LEU A 475 -16.69 25.69 16.17
C LEU A 475 -16.70 26.98 17.01
N LYS A 476 -16.56 26.89 18.33
CA LYS A 476 -16.44 28.08 19.21
C LYS A 476 -15.21 28.93 18.90
N ALA A 477 -14.05 28.30 18.65
CA ALA A 477 -12.83 29.02 18.26
C ALA A 477 -12.92 29.68 16.87
N LYS A 478 -13.81 29.19 15.98
CA LYS A 478 -14.11 29.82 14.68
C LYS A 478 -15.12 30.97 14.80
N GLU A 479 -16.06 30.90 15.73
CA GLU A 479 -16.99 32.01 16.00
C GLU A 479 -16.29 33.19 16.69
N GLU A 480 -15.38 32.93 17.64
CA GLU A 480 -14.63 33.98 18.37
C GLU A 480 -13.61 34.74 17.50
N ASN A 481 -13.19 34.20 16.35
CA ASN A 481 -12.24 34.82 15.42
C ASN A 481 -12.86 35.29 14.10
N SER A 482 -14.18 35.35 13.98
CA SER A 482 -14.86 35.80 12.77
C SER A 482 -15.23 37.30 12.84
N ILE A 483 -14.70 38.08 11.89
CA ILE A 483 -15.10 39.47 11.65
C ILE A 483 -16.62 39.48 11.33
N PRO A 484 -17.43 40.34 11.99
CA PRO A 484 -18.87 40.44 11.74
C PRO A 484 -19.22 40.60 10.26
N ILE A 485 -20.30 39.95 9.83
CA ILE A 485 -20.75 39.93 8.42
C ILE A 485 -21.00 41.35 7.87
N GLU A 486 -21.39 42.31 8.71
CA GLU A 486 -21.48 43.73 8.35
C GLU A 486 -20.12 44.33 7.94
N GLU A 487 -19.04 44.04 8.67
CA GLU A 487 -17.69 44.57 8.36
C GLU A 487 -17.12 43.97 7.07
N LYS A 488 -17.37 42.67 6.81
CA LYS A 488 -17.03 42.05 5.51
C LYS A 488 -17.76 42.69 4.34
N LYS A 489 -19.03 43.03 4.49
CA LYS A 489 -19.80 43.74 3.44
C LYS A 489 -19.28 45.16 3.20
N GLU A 490 -18.82 45.83 4.24
CA GLU A 490 -18.27 47.18 4.13
C GLU A 490 -16.86 47.20 3.53
N GLN A 491 -16.05 46.18 3.82
CA GLN A 491 -14.74 45.97 3.21
C GLN A 491 -14.87 45.64 1.72
N LEU A 492 -15.80 44.75 1.34
CA LEU A 492 -16.09 44.44 -0.06
C LEU A 492 -16.60 45.67 -0.83
N LYS A 493 -17.43 46.50 -0.20
CA LYS A 493 -17.89 47.77 -0.79
C LYS A 493 -16.75 48.77 -1.00
N LYS A 494 -15.76 48.82 -0.09
CA LYS A 494 -14.58 49.68 -0.23
C LYS A 494 -13.68 49.20 -1.36
N GLU A 495 -13.46 47.89 -1.47
CA GLU A 495 -12.66 47.27 -2.54
C GLU A 495 -13.31 47.49 -3.92
N MET A 496 -14.61 47.23 -4.06
CA MET A 496 -15.35 47.50 -5.29
C MET A 496 -15.32 48.99 -5.69
N LYS A 497 -15.30 49.90 -4.71
CA LYS A 497 -15.21 51.36 -4.96
C LYS A 497 -13.80 51.79 -5.36
N GLN A 498 -12.76 51.11 -4.86
CA GLN A 498 -11.37 51.30 -5.30
C GLN A 498 -11.16 50.77 -6.72
N GLU A 499 -11.72 49.60 -7.05
CA GLU A 499 -11.67 49.02 -8.39
C GLU A 499 -12.39 49.90 -9.41
N ALA A 500 -13.60 50.38 -9.09
CA ALA A 500 -14.34 51.32 -9.93
C ALA A 500 -13.58 52.64 -10.17
N ASN A 501 -12.92 53.19 -9.15
CA ASN A 501 -12.10 54.40 -9.30
C ASN A 501 -10.82 54.17 -10.12
N THR A 502 -10.30 52.94 -10.16
CA THR A 502 -9.13 52.56 -10.96
C THR A 502 -9.51 52.41 -12.43
N ILE A 503 -10.69 51.85 -12.71
CA ILE A 503 -11.27 51.74 -14.05
C ILE A 503 -11.56 53.14 -14.64
N VAL A 504 -12.13 54.05 -13.86
CA VAL A 504 -12.41 55.44 -14.30
C VAL A 504 -11.13 56.26 -14.54
N LYS A 505 -10.05 56.00 -13.79
CA LYS A 505 -8.74 56.64 -14.04
C LYS A 505 -8.11 56.14 -15.33
N ASN A 506 -8.20 54.84 -15.62
CA ASN A 506 -7.62 54.25 -16.84
C ASN A 506 -8.42 54.59 -18.11
N SER A 507 -9.74 54.84 -18.01
CA SER A 507 -10.53 55.33 -19.15
C SER A 507 -10.26 56.79 -19.51
N SER A 508 -9.69 57.59 -18.59
CA SER A 508 -9.32 58.99 -18.87
C SER A 508 -8.00 59.15 -19.65
N THR A 509 -7.18 58.10 -19.70
CA THR A 509 -5.91 58.08 -20.44
C THR A 509 -6.05 57.59 -21.89
N ASP A 510 -7.15 56.92 -22.25
CA ASP A 510 -7.40 56.43 -23.61
C ASP A 510 -7.98 57.51 -24.56
N ASP A 511 -8.65 58.54 -24.02
CA ASP A 511 -9.15 59.67 -24.81
C ASP A 511 -8.04 60.60 -25.34
N ASP A 512 -6.86 60.58 -24.71
CA ASP A 512 -5.67 61.33 -25.17
C ASP A 512 -4.84 60.54 -26.19
N PHE A 513 -4.99 59.21 -26.21
CA PHE A 513 -4.35 58.33 -27.20
C PHE A 513 -5.09 58.36 -28.55
N MET A 514 -6.43 58.45 -28.53
CA MET A 514 -7.26 58.52 -29.75
C MET A 514 -7.22 59.89 -30.46
N LYS A 515 -6.80 60.98 -29.81
CA LYS A 515 -6.61 62.29 -30.47
C LYS A 515 -5.29 62.43 -31.22
N ARG A 516 -4.33 61.50 -31.04
CA ARG A 516 -3.03 61.53 -31.74
C ARG A 516 -3.02 60.83 -33.10
N PHE A 517 -4.06 60.05 -33.45
CA PHE A 517 -4.12 59.30 -34.71
C PHE A 517 -5.02 59.89 -35.81
N THR A 518 -5.61 61.07 -35.58
CA THR A 518 -6.37 61.80 -36.61
C THR A 518 -5.89 63.23 -36.75
N ARG A 519 -4.74 63.44 -37.41
CA ARG A 519 -4.40 64.67 -38.15
C ARG A 519 -3.08 64.49 -38.93
N LYS A 520 -3.19 64.65 -40.26
CA LYS A 520 -2.13 64.81 -41.29
C LYS A 520 -1.53 63.48 -41.79
N ASN A 521 -1.65 63.07 -43.08
CA ASN A 521 -1.49 63.81 -44.36
C ASN A 521 -0.22 64.65 -44.42
#